data_AF-W7LS30-F1
#
_entry.id   AF-W7LS30-F1
#
_cell.length_a   1.000
_cell.length_b   1.000
_cell.length_c   1.000
_cell.angle_alpha   90.00
_cell.angle_beta   90.00
_cell.angle_gamma   90.00
#
_symmetry.space_group_name_H-M   'P 1'
#
loop_
_entity.id
_entity.type
_entity.pdbx_description
1 polymer ?
#
loop_
_entity_poly.entity_id
_entity_poly.type
_entity_poly.pdbx_seq_one_letter_code
_entity_poly.pdbx_strand_id
1 'polypeptide(L)'
;MQSYEKMVDSYQNISMGCRTMTSRLMDHLDKIYIVKMLEAVRKALGSEKIHFQGLSYGTIIGPQYGYYYPDANLSMVLDGNLEHYEDGTS
;
A
#
# COMPACT_ATOMS: atom_id res chain seq x y z
N MET A 1 22.17 13.79 -21.69
CA MET A 1 21.11 14.80 -21.51
C MET A 1 19.88 14.46 -22.32
N GLN A 2 19.92 14.40 -23.65
CA GLN A 2 18.72 14.11 -24.47
C GLN A 2 18.05 12.74 -24.19
N SER A 3 18.81 11.69 -23.85
CA SER A 3 18.22 10.39 -23.46
C SER A 3 17.49 10.42 -22.13
N TYR A 4 17.93 11.28 -21.20
CA TYR A 4 17.31 11.46 -19.90
C TYR A 4 15.99 12.22 -20.01
N GLU A 5 15.95 13.29 -20.80
CA GLU A 5 14.73 14.06 -21.07
C GLU A 5 13.64 13.18 -21.70
N LYS A 6 14.00 12.36 -22.70
CA LYS A 6 13.06 11.40 -23.30
C LYS A 6 12.49 10.40 -22.29
N MET A 7 13.30 9.96 -21.32
CA MET A 7 12.84 9.06 -20.25
C MET A 7 11.86 9.78 -19.32
N VAL A 8 12.16 11.02 -18.92
CA VAL A 8 11.27 11.83 -18.08
C VAL A 8 9.94 12.10 -18.78
N ASP A 9 9.97 12.52 -20.04
CA ASP A 9 8.76 12.77 -20.84
C ASP A 9 7.90 11.50 -20.96
N SER A 10 8.53 10.34 -21.15
CA SER A 10 7.84 9.06 -21.19
C SER A 10 7.11 8.76 -19.88
N TYR A 11 7.76 8.92 -18.73
CA TYR A 11 7.13 8.70 -17.42
C TYR A 11 6.01 9.69 -17.12
N GLN A 12 6.16 10.96 -17.51
CA GLN A 12 5.09 11.95 -17.37
C GLN A 12 3.87 11.57 -18.22
N ASN A 13 4.08 11.14 -19.47
CA ASN A 13 3.01 10.68 -20.34
C ASN A 13 2.28 9.45 -19.78
N ILE A 14 3.03 8.47 -19.24
CA ILE A 14 2.46 7.31 -18.56
C ILE A 14 1.63 7.75 -17.35
N SER A 15 2.18 8.62 -16.49
CA SER A 15 1.50 9.12 -15.29
C SER A 15 0.18 9.83 -15.63
N MET A 16 0.21 10.74 -16.62
CA MET A 16 -0.98 11.46 -17.09
C MET A 16 -2.02 10.52 -17.72
N GLY A 17 -1.57 9.55 -18.52
CA GLY A 17 -2.44 8.54 -19.11
C GLY A 17 -3.16 7.73 -18.03
N CYS A 18 -2.42 7.25 -17.03
CA CYS A 18 -2.99 6.56 -15.88
C CYS A 18 -4.02 7.42 -15.15
N ARG A 19 -3.72 8.70 -14.84
CA ARG A 19 -4.68 9.59 -14.17
C ARG A 19 -5.91 9.91 -15.01
N THR A 20 -5.75 10.00 -16.34
CA THR A 20 -6.88 10.22 -17.26
C THR A 20 -7.82 9.02 -17.28
N MET A 21 -7.27 7.80 -17.28
CA MET A 21 -8.06 6.57 -17.38
C MET A 21 -8.78 6.20 -16.08
N THR A 22 -8.22 6.55 -14.92
CA THR A 22 -8.79 6.15 -13.61
C THR A 22 -9.37 7.32 -12.82
N SER A 23 -9.10 8.57 -13.24
CA SER A 23 -9.66 9.79 -12.65
C SER A 23 -9.45 9.84 -11.13
N ARG A 24 -10.51 10.09 -10.36
CA ARG A 24 -10.53 10.20 -8.89
C ARG A 24 -10.04 8.95 -8.17
N LEU A 25 -10.03 7.78 -8.82
CA LEU A 25 -9.50 6.56 -8.22
C LEU A 25 -8.03 6.72 -7.84
N MET A 26 -7.24 7.47 -8.62
CA MET A 26 -5.82 7.69 -8.31
C MET A 26 -5.57 8.33 -6.94
N ASP A 27 -6.56 9.06 -6.41
CA ASP A 27 -6.42 9.74 -5.12
C ASP A 27 -6.64 8.77 -3.93
N HIS A 28 -6.87 7.47 -4.20
CA HIS A 28 -7.19 6.44 -3.21
C HIS A 28 -6.39 5.13 -3.39
N LEU A 29 -5.36 5.10 -4.25
CA LEU A 29 -4.52 3.92 -4.50
C LEU A 29 -3.27 3.86 -3.61
N ASP A 30 -3.32 4.46 -2.43
CA ASP A 30 -2.23 4.42 -1.47
C ASP A 30 -2.39 3.28 -0.45
N LYS A 31 -1.28 2.95 0.23
CA LYS A 31 -1.23 1.85 1.22
C LYS A 31 -2.16 2.08 2.41
N ILE A 32 -2.38 3.32 2.83
CA ILE A 32 -3.26 3.65 3.96
C ILE A 32 -4.71 3.38 3.58
N TYR A 33 -5.08 3.58 2.30
CA TYR A 33 -6.40 3.20 1.83
C TYR A 33 -6.62 1.68 1.93
N ILE A 34 -5.61 0.87 1.59
CA ILE A 34 -5.66 -0.60 1.77
C ILE A 34 -5.86 -0.98 3.24
N VAL A 35 -5.17 -0.31 4.16
CA VAL A 35 -5.33 -0.51 5.62
C VAL A 35 -6.77 -0.24 6.07
N LYS A 36 -7.38 0.85 5.59
CA LYS A 36 -8.79 1.19 5.88
C LYS A 36 -9.76 0.16 5.29
N MET A 37 -9.48 -0.34 4.08
CA MET A 37 -10.29 -1.38 3.46
C MET A 37 -10.25 -2.69 4.25
N LEU A 38 -9.06 -3.09 4.72
CA LEU A 38 -8.91 -4.29 5.55
C LEU A 38 -9.73 -4.18 6.85
N GLU A 39 -9.75 -3.00 7.47
CA GLU A 39 -10.58 -2.73 8.64
C GLU A 39 -12.07 -2.79 8.32
N ALA A 40 -12.49 -2.22 7.19
CA ALA A 40 -13.88 -2.29 6.75
C ALA A 40 -14.33 -3.75 6.54
N VAL A 41 -13.47 -4.59 5.95
CA VAL A 41 -13.72 -6.03 5.79
C VAL A 41 -13.84 -6.73 7.15
N ARG A 42 -12.91 -6.48 8.09
CA ARG A 42 -12.99 -7.05 9.44
C ARG A 42 -14.33 -6.73 10.10
N LYS A 43 -14.73 -5.46 10.07
CA LYS A 43 -15.99 -4.99 10.67
C LYS A 43 -17.21 -5.60 9.98
N ALA A 44 -17.21 -5.67 8.65
CA ALA A 44 -18.31 -6.27 7.89
C ALA A 44 -18.49 -7.76 8.19
N LEU A 45 -17.40 -8.46 8.50
CA LEU A 45 -17.42 -9.86 8.94
C LEU A 45 -17.81 -10.02 10.42
N GLY A 46 -18.02 -8.93 11.17
CA GLY A 46 -18.34 -8.96 12.59
C GLY A 46 -17.21 -9.49 13.49
N SER A 47 -15.98 -9.58 12.95
CA SER A 47 -14.86 -10.14 13.70
C SER A 47 -14.25 -9.10 14.63
N GLU A 48 -14.07 -9.43 15.91
CA GLU A 48 -13.44 -8.54 16.87
C GLU A 48 -11.96 -8.25 16.51
N LYS A 49 -11.26 -9.27 16.01
CA LYS A 49 -9.85 -9.20 15.59
C LYS A 49 -9.61 -9.95 14.27
N ILE A 50 -8.46 -9.76 13.64
CA ILE A 50 -8.06 -10.50 12.43
C ILE A 50 -6.82 -11.36 12.64
N HIS A 51 -6.75 -12.45 11.88
CA HIS A 51 -5.50 -13.11 11.51
C HIS A 51 -5.05 -12.55 10.16
N PHE A 52 -3.87 -11.93 10.10
CA PHE A 52 -3.34 -11.36 8.87
C PHE A 52 -2.13 -12.15 8.36
N GLN A 53 -2.15 -12.51 7.08
CA GLN A 53 -0.98 -13.06 6.39
C GLN A 53 -0.56 -12.09 5.28
N GLY A 54 0.60 -11.48 5.44
CA GLY A 54 1.23 -10.62 4.45
C GLY A 54 2.27 -11.41 3.64
N LEU A 55 2.13 -11.41 2.32
CA LEU A 55 3.12 -11.97 1.40
C LEU A 55 3.71 -10.85 0.56
N SER A 56 5.04 -10.81 0.42
CA SER A 56 5.74 -9.81 -0.43
C SER A 56 5.26 -8.39 -0.11
N TYR A 57 4.64 -7.66 -1.06
CA TYR A 57 4.08 -6.32 -0.80
C TYR A 57 3.09 -6.26 0.37
N GLY A 58 2.36 -7.34 0.63
CA GLY A 58 1.46 -7.45 1.79
C GLY A 58 2.19 -7.35 3.13
N THR A 59 3.51 -7.58 3.17
CA THR A 59 4.32 -7.39 4.37
C THR A 59 4.46 -5.93 4.78
N ILE A 60 4.26 -4.98 3.85
CA ILE A 60 4.17 -3.56 4.18
C ILE A 60 2.82 -3.21 4.82
N ILE A 61 1.76 -3.94 4.48
CA ILE A 61 0.40 -3.64 4.95
C ILE A 61 0.19 -4.09 6.40
N GLY A 62 0.72 -5.27 6.77
CA GLY A 62 0.51 -5.84 8.10
C GLY A 62 0.90 -4.90 9.24
N PRO A 63 2.15 -4.44 9.33
CA PRO A 63 2.59 -3.53 10.39
C PRO A 63 1.86 -2.19 10.36
N GLN A 64 1.50 -1.67 9.19
CA GLN A 64 0.65 -0.47 9.10
C GLN A 64 -0.74 -0.71 9.69
N TYR A 65 -1.37 -1.86 9.40
CA TYR A 65 -2.65 -2.21 10.00
C TYR A 65 -2.55 -2.30 11.53
N GLY A 66 -1.50 -2.94 12.05
CA GLY A 66 -1.23 -2.98 13.50
C GLY A 66 -0.98 -1.60 14.12
N TYR A 67 -0.37 -0.67 13.39
CA TYR A 67 -0.17 0.72 13.84
C TYR A 67 -1.48 1.51 13.91
N TYR A 68 -2.34 1.41 12.88
CA TYR A 68 -3.60 2.15 12.83
C TYR A 68 -4.73 1.51 13.65
N TYR A 69 -4.70 0.19 13.86
CA TYR A 69 -5.72 -0.59 14.57
C TYR A 69 -5.08 -1.58 15.56
N PRO A 70 -4.37 -1.09 16.60
CA PRO A 70 -3.56 -1.94 17.49
C PRO A 70 -4.36 -3.03 18.21
N ASP A 71 -5.62 -2.77 18.54
CA ASP A 71 -6.47 -3.72 19.26
C ASP A 71 -7.19 -4.73 18.34
N ALA A 72 -7.14 -4.51 17.02
CA ALA A 72 -7.86 -5.31 16.03
C ALA A 72 -7.06 -6.49 15.47
N ASN A 73 -5.79 -6.66 15.88
CA ASN A 73 -4.94 -7.74 15.39
C ASN A 73 -4.84 -8.88 16.41
N LEU A 74 -5.08 -10.12 15.97
CA LEU A 74 -4.93 -11.32 16.80
C LEU A 74 -3.61 -12.02 16.53
N SER A 75 -3.28 -12.23 15.25
CA SER A 75 -1.98 -12.78 14.85
C SER A 75 -1.56 -12.28 13.47
N MET A 76 -0.25 -12.27 13.23
CA MET A 76 0.32 -11.80 11.97
C MET A 76 1.44 -12.73 11.51
N VAL A 77 1.43 -13.08 10.22
CA VAL A 77 2.54 -13.77 9.54
C VAL A 77 2.97 -12.91 8.37
N LEU A 78 4.25 -12.57 8.29
CA LEU A 78 4.84 -11.77 7.22
C LEU A 78 5.91 -12.60 6.53
N ASP A 79 5.71 -12.94 5.26
CA ASP A 79 6.62 -13.79 4.49
C ASP A 79 7.11 -13.06 3.22
N GLY A 80 8.42 -13.08 3.00
CA GLY A 80 9.10 -12.24 2.02
C GLY A 80 9.07 -10.76 2.41
N ASN A 81 9.55 -10.46 3.62
CA ASN A 81 9.44 -9.13 4.23
C ASN A 81 10.12 -8.03 3.39
N LEU A 82 9.38 -6.95 3.14
CA LEU A 82 9.91 -5.72 2.59
C LEU A 82 10.09 -4.71 3.73
N GLU A 83 11.28 -4.13 3.85
CA GLU A 83 11.55 -3.14 4.89
C GLU A 83 10.72 -1.87 4.75
N HIS A 84 10.34 -1.31 5.89
CA HIS A 84 9.63 -0.05 5.98
C HIS A 84 10.63 1.12 5.89
N TYR A 85 10.97 1.51 4.66
CA TYR A 85 11.76 2.70 4.30
C TYR A 85 13.26 2.65 4.65
N GLU A 86 14.12 2.68 3.63
CA GLU A 86 15.43 3.33 3.70
C GLU A 86 15.22 4.80 3.34
N ASP A 87 15.59 5.72 4.23
CA ASP A 87 15.94 7.06 3.79
C ASP A 87 17.20 6.92 2.92
N GLY A 88 17.24 7.60 1.78
CA GLY A 88 18.34 7.48 0.81
C GLY A 88 19.67 8.10 1.29
N THR A 89 20.00 7.93 2.56
CA THR A 89 21.16 8.48 3.28
C THR A 89 22.08 7.41 3.88
N SER A 90 21.97 6.16 3.43
CA SER A 90 22.99 5.13 3.70
C SER A 90 24.08 5.12 2.63
#